data_AF-A0A971REC8-F1
#
_entry.id   AF-A0A971REC8-F1
#
_cell.length_a   1.000
_cell.length_b   1.000
_cell.length_c   1.000
_cell.angle_alpha   90.00
_cell.angle_beta   90.00
_cell.angle_gamma   90.00
#
_symmetry.space_group_name_H-M   'P 1'
#
loop_
_entity.id
_entity.type
_entity.pdbx_description
1 polymer ?
#
loop_
_entity_poly.entity_id
_entity_poly.type
_entity_poly.pdbx_seq_one_letter_code
_entity_poly.pdbx_strand_id
1 'polypeptide(L)'
;MGSLADREHVERIASACAEFGLRVEKHVASAHKSARYLLDLLSAQEAANEPVVYITVAGRSNALSGMVDANVSAPVIACPPVSSAFGGADIFSSLRMPTGVAPLVVLEPAAAALAAAKILSLGDDALRQRIIAYQNALNAQIINDDSALGFAADGSLGERTAG
;
A
#
# COMPACT_ATOMS: atom_id res chain seq x y z
N MET A 1 -5.62 7.37 10.00
CA MET A 1 -6.95 7.20 9.37
C MET A 1 -7.86 8.37 9.69
N GLY A 2 -8.81 8.67 8.80
CA GLY A 2 -9.75 9.79 8.96
C GLY A 2 -10.92 9.52 9.92
N SER A 3 -11.25 8.24 10.12
CA SER A 3 -12.32 7.78 10.99
C SER A 3 -11.96 6.44 11.63
N LEU A 4 -12.43 6.19 12.86
CA LEU A 4 -12.29 4.86 13.49
C LEU A 4 -13.04 3.77 12.71
N ALA A 5 -14.00 4.13 11.86
CA ALA A 5 -14.67 3.20 10.96
C ALA A 5 -13.70 2.51 9.98
N ASP A 6 -12.56 3.15 9.68
CA ASP A 6 -11.56 2.61 8.75
C ASP A 6 -10.59 1.61 9.43
N ARG A 7 -10.78 1.30 10.72
CA ARG A 7 -9.82 0.52 11.53
C ARG A 7 -9.48 -0.83 10.92
N GLU A 8 -10.46 -1.54 10.38
CA GLU A 8 -10.25 -2.89 9.84
C GLU A 8 -9.33 -2.84 8.61
N HIS A 9 -9.48 -1.82 7.77
CA HIS A 9 -8.60 -1.60 6.63
C HIS A 9 -7.17 -1.26 7.09
N VAL A 10 -7.04 -0.44 8.13
CA VAL A 10 -5.73 -0.10 8.73
C VAL A 10 -5.05 -1.32 9.38
N GLU A 11 -5.79 -2.20 10.04
CA GLU A 11 -5.20 -3.41 10.61
C GLU A 11 -4.64 -4.34 9.53
N ARG A 12 -5.26 -4.40 8.34
CA ARG A 12 -4.70 -5.16 7.21
C ARG A 12 -3.37 -4.57 6.75
N ILE A 13 -3.26 -3.24 6.68
CA ILE A 13 -1.99 -2.55 6.36
C ILE A 13 -0.95 -2.85 7.45
N ALA A 14 -1.33 -2.71 8.72
CA ALA A 14 -0.43 -2.93 9.84
C ALA A 14 0.07 -4.38 9.92
N SER A 15 -0.80 -5.35 9.66
CA SER A 15 -0.44 -6.77 9.57
C SER A 15 0.57 -7.03 8.44
N ALA A 16 0.33 -6.47 7.25
CA ALA A 16 1.27 -6.62 6.14
C ALA A 16 2.61 -5.91 6.40
N CYS A 17 2.61 -4.77 7.10
CA CYS A 17 3.84 -4.11 7.54
C CYS A 17 4.65 -4.99 8.52
N ALA A 18 3.98 -5.76 9.38
CA ALA A 18 4.63 -6.66 10.32
C ALA A 18 5.39 -7.79 9.62
N GLU A 19 4.94 -8.25 8.45
CA GLU A 19 5.66 -9.25 7.64
C GLU A 19 7.04 -8.76 7.18
N PHE A 20 7.18 -7.45 6.97
CA PHE A 20 8.46 -6.82 6.66
C PHE A 20 9.24 -6.41 7.93
N GLY A 21 8.62 -6.53 9.10
CA GLY A 21 9.16 -6.11 10.40
C GLY A 21 9.21 -4.60 10.59
N LEU A 22 8.29 -3.86 9.95
CA LEU A 22 8.15 -2.43 10.13
C LEU A 22 7.39 -2.11 11.43
N ARG A 23 7.86 -1.10 12.16
CA ARG A 23 7.12 -0.52 13.29
C ARG A 23 5.96 0.33 12.73
N VAL A 24 4.75 0.09 13.23
CA VAL A 24 3.56 0.83 12.80
C VAL A 24 2.95 1.58 13.97
N GLU A 25 2.76 2.88 13.78
CA GLU A 25 1.98 3.74 14.69
C GLU A 25 0.63 4.10 14.04
N LYS A 26 -0.46 4.04 14.80
CA LYS A 26 -1.82 4.21 14.30
C LYS A 26 -2.49 5.41 14.97
N HIS A 27 -2.95 6.36 14.17
CA HIS A 27 -3.70 7.52 14.66
C HIS A 27 -5.04 7.68 13.95
N VAL A 28 -6.02 8.21 14.67
CA VAL A 28 -7.30 8.69 14.11
C VAL A 28 -7.26 10.22 14.11
N ALA A 29 -7.26 10.82 12.92
CA ALA A 29 -7.24 12.26 12.75
C ALA A 29 -7.91 12.61 11.42
N SER A 30 -8.91 13.48 11.46
CA SER A 30 -9.68 13.90 10.29
C SER A 30 -9.21 15.26 9.80
N ALA A 31 -8.85 15.36 8.52
CA ALA A 31 -8.52 16.65 7.88
C ALA A 31 -9.69 17.66 7.93
N HIS A 32 -10.94 17.18 7.94
CA HIS A 32 -12.11 18.06 8.01
C HIS A 32 -12.52 18.41 9.44
N LYS A 33 -12.49 17.43 10.36
CA LYS A 33 -13.10 17.57 11.69
C LYS A 33 -12.10 17.89 12.80
N SER A 34 -10.82 17.60 12.59
CA SER A 34 -9.78 17.73 13.61
C SER A 34 -8.46 18.20 12.98
N ALA A 35 -8.52 19.18 12.08
CA ALA A 35 -7.39 19.63 11.29
C ALA A 35 -6.19 20.10 12.15
N ARG A 36 -6.44 20.89 13.20
CA ARG A 36 -5.37 21.36 14.10
C ARG A 36 -4.65 20.19 14.78
N TYR A 37 -5.41 19.27 15.35
CA TYR A 37 -4.86 18.05 15.95
C TYR A 37 -4.03 17.22 14.95
N LEU A 38 -4.48 17.11 13.69
CA LEU A 38 -3.70 16.46 12.64
C LEU A 38 -2.36 17.16 12.42
N LEU A 39 -2.36 18.49 12.26
CA LEU A 39 -1.14 19.26 12.00
C LEU A 39 -0.15 19.21 13.18
N ASP A 40 -0.66 19.28 14.41
CA ASP A 40 0.16 19.14 15.62
C ASP A 40 0.82 17.76 15.70
N LEU A 41 0.06 16.71 15.37
CA LEU A 41 0.56 15.34 15.29
C LEU A 41 1.67 15.20 14.23
N LEU A 42 1.44 15.69 13.00
CA LEU A 42 2.45 15.63 11.93
C LEU A 42 3.73 16.39 12.30
N SER A 43 3.58 17.57 12.91
CA SER A 43 4.73 18.37 13.36
C SER A 43 5.58 17.64 14.40
N ALA A 44 4.94 16.92 15.33
CA ALA A 44 5.64 16.11 16.32
C ALA A 44 6.38 14.93 15.68
N GLN A 45 5.77 14.24 14.70
CA GLN A 45 6.40 13.12 14.00
C GLN A 45 7.61 13.58 13.16
N GLU A 46 7.49 14.68 12.41
CA GLU A 46 8.60 15.21 11.62
C GLU A 46 9.78 15.68 12.49
N ALA A 47 9.51 16.17 13.70
CA ALA A 47 10.55 16.60 14.64
C ALA A 47 11.41 15.42 15.18
N ALA A 48 10.90 14.19 15.14
CA ALA A 48 11.64 13.01 15.58
C ALA A 48 12.80 12.62 14.65
N ASN A 49 12.79 13.12 13.40
CA ASN A 49 13.84 12.90 12.38
C ASN A 49 14.17 11.41 12.15
N GLU A 50 13.18 10.53 12.30
CA GLU A 50 13.26 9.11 11.95
C GLU A 50 12.80 8.89 10.49
N PRO A 51 13.36 7.92 9.75
CA PRO A 51 12.83 7.54 8.44
C PRO A 51 11.40 6.99 8.59
N VAL A 52 10.43 7.70 8.03
CA VAL A 52 9.01 7.33 8.09
C VAL A 52 8.37 7.36 6.70
N VAL A 53 7.26 6.63 6.57
CA VAL A 53 6.32 6.74 5.44
C VAL A 53 4.93 6.87 6.04
N TYR A 54 4.19 7.92 5.66
CA TYR A 54 2.83 8.10 6.10
C TYR A 54 1.88 7.30 5.22
N ILE A 55 1.07 6.42 5.80
CA ILE A 55 -0.01 5.75 5.08
C ILE A 55 -1.34 6.35 5.53
N THR A 56 -1.99 7.09 4.62
CA THR A 56 -3.26 7.77 4.87
C THR A 56 -4.43 6.93 4.38
N VAL A 57 -5.43 6.77 5.25
CA VAL A 57 -6.64 6.00 4.99
C VAL A 57 -7.85 6.89 5.26
N ALA A 58 -8.60 7.21 4.22
CA ALA A 58 -9.86 7.94 4.30
C ALA A 58 -10.79 7.53 3.15
N GLY A 59 -12.03 7.15 3.48
CA GLY A 59 -13.07 6.91 2.47
C GLY A 59 -13.80 8.20 2.04
N ARG A 60 -14.73 8.07 1.08
CA ARG A 60 -15.47 9.19 0.47
C ARG A 60 -14.50 10.19 -0.19
N SER A 61 -14.72 11.48 0.00
CA SER A 61 -13.80 12.54 -0.44
C SER A 61 -12.55 12.58 0.45
N ASN A 62 -11.45 12.02 -0.06
CA ASN A 62 -10.17 11.86 0.64
C ASN A 62 -9.36 13.17 0.69
N ALA A 63 -9.72 14.07 1.60
CA ALA A 63 -8.89 15.25 1.90
C ALA A 63 -7.69 14.95 2.80
N LEU A 64 -7.71 13.82 3.53
CA LEU A 64 -6.65 13.47 4.48
C LEU A 64 -5.30 13.30 3.79
N SER A 65 -5.29 12.62 2.65
CA SER A 65 -4.02 12.26 1.99
C SER A 65 -3.28 13.48 1.46
N GLY A 66 -3.99 14.38 0.77
CA GLY A 66 -3.41 15.63 0.31
C GLY A 66 -3.03 16.57 1.46
N MET A 67 -3.82 16.60 2.54
CA MET A 67 -3.49 17.42 3.72
C MET A 67 -2.20 16.93 4.40
N VAL A 68 -2.03 15.62 4.56
CA VAL A 68 -0.81 15.07 5.16
C VAL A 68 0.39 15.34 4.25
N ASP A 69 0.29 14.99 2.97
CA ASP A 69 1.38 15.16 2.00
C ASP A 69 1.85 16.60 1.86
N ALA A 70 0.94 17.57 1.88
CA ALA A 70 1.30 18.98 1.83
C ALA A 70 2.01 19.52 3.10
N ASN A 71 2.04 18.75 4.19
CA ASN A 71 2.54 19.20 5.49
C ASN A 71 3.66 18.31 6.07
N VAL A 72 4.20 17.38 5.28
CA VAL A 72 5.33 16.53 5.68
C VAL A 72 6.39 16.50 4.59
N SER A 73 7.63 16.22 4.98
CA SER A 73 8.73 16.01 4.04
C SER A 73 8.87 14.55 3.62
N ALA A 74 8.36 13.61 4.43
CA ALA A 74 8.44 12.20 4.16
C ALA A 74 7.39 11.72 3.13
N PRO A 75 7.62 10.58 2.46
CA PRO A 75 6.69 10.05 1.48
C PRO A 75 5.31 9.73 2.08
N VAL A 76 4.25 10.02 1.32
CA VAL A 76 2.87 9.71 1.69
C VAL A 76 2.25 8.72 0.70
N ILE A 77 1.60 7.69 1.23
CA ILE A 77 0.83 6.70 0.49
C ILE A 77 -0.65 6.84 0.88
N ALA A 78 -1.48 7.23 -0.07
CA ALA A 78 -2.93 7.15 0.02
C ALA A 78 -3.40 5.71 -0.24
N CYS A 79 -3.96 5.07 0.77
CA CYS A 79 -4.60 3.76 0.69
C CYS A 79 -6.08 3.88 1.10
N PRO A 80 -6.95 4.43 0.23
CA PRO A 80 -8.35 4.63 0.56
C PRO A 80 -9.11 3.28 0.59
N PRO A 81 -10.05 3.08 1.53
CA PRO A 81 -10.97 1.95 1.45
C PRO A 81 -11.80 2.02 0.17
N VAL A 82 -11.80 0.94 -0.62
CA VAL A 82 -12.55 0.88 -1.88
C VAL A 82 -14.06 0.89 -1.61
N SER A 83 -14.78 1.73 -2.34
CA SER A 83 -16.23 1.92 -2.26
C SER A 83 -16.84 1.68 -3.64
N SER A 84 -17.99 1.01 -3.72
CA SER A 84 -18.75 0.85 -4.97
C SER A 84 -19.69 2.04 -5.25
N ALA A 85 -19.82 2.98 -4.30
CA ALA A 85 -20.66 4.16 -4.47
C ALA A 85 -20.24 4.96 -5.71
N PHE A 86 -21.22 5.42 -6.48
CA PHE A 86 -21.01 6.18 -7.72
C PHE A 86 -20.02 5.51 -8.69
N GLY A 87 -20.00 4.17 -8.74
CA GLY A 87 -19.08 3.44 -9.62
C GLY A 87 -17.62 3.53 -9.20
N GLY A 88 -17.33 3.78 -7.92
CA GLY A 88 -15.97 3.92 -7.41
C GLY A 88 -15.37 5.31 -7.57
N ALA A 89 -16.18 6.33 -7.90
CA ALA A 89 -15.71 7.69 -8.16
C ALA A 89 -14.96 8.35 -6.99
N ASP A 90 -15.11 7.85 -5.76
CA ASP A 90 -14.34 8.30 -4.59
C ASP A 90 -12.82 8.25 -4.85
N ILE A 91 -12.33 7.35 -5.71
CA ILE A 91 -10.90 7.23 -6.02
C ILE A 91 -10.31 8.50 -6.65
N PHE A 92 -11.10 9.27 -7.39
CA PHE A 92 -10.63 10.51 -8.00
C PHE A 92 -10.19 11.53 -6.96
N SER A 93 -10.77 11.49 -5.75
CA SER A 93 -10.35 12.34 -4.63
C SER A 93 -8.96 12.00 -4.09
N SER A 94 -8.44 10.81 -4.38
CA SER A 94 -7.05 10.42 -4.05
C SER A 94 -6.10 10.64 -5.23
N LEU A 95 -6.58 10.51 -6.48
CA LEU A 95 -5.77 10.63 -7.70
C LEU A 95 -5.53 12.09 -8.14
N ARG A 96 -6.51 12.98 -7.97
CA ARG A 96 -6.48 14.34 -8.53
C ARG A 96 -5.99 15.35 -7.49
N MET A 97 -4.68 15.51 -7.41
CA MET A 97 -4.02 16.48 -6.53
C MET A 97 -3.65 17.78 -7.25
N PRO A 98 -3.62 18.92 -6.55
CA PRO A 98 -3.07 20.16 -7.09
C PRO A 98 -1.55 20.11 -7.21
N THR A 99 -0.96 21.03 -7.97
CA THR A 99 0.50 21.16 -8.10
C THR A 99 1.17 21.30 -6.73
N GLY A 100 2.24 20.52 -6.49
CA GLY A 100 3.01 20.55 -5.25
C GLY A 100 2.53 19.60 -4.16
N VAL A 101 1.46 18.81 -4.43
CA VAL A 101 0.95 17.76 -3.54
C VAL A 101 0.96 16.44 -4.32
N ALA A 102 1.70 15.44 -3.84
CA ALA A 102 2.05 14.24 -4.57
C ALA A 102 1.98 12.92 -3.74
N PRO A 103 0.88 12.63 -3.00
CA PRO A 103 0.71 11.34 -2.37
C PRO A 103 0.62 10.23 -3.42
N LEU A 104 1.30 9.12 -3.17
CA LEU A 104 1.23 7.91 -4.00
C LEU A 104 -0.08 7.18 -3.72
N VAL A 105 -0.83 6.78 -4.75
CA VAL A 105 -2.08 6.02 -4.56
C VAL A 105 -1.81 4.53 -4.72
N VAL A 106 -2.09 3.75 -3.68
CA VAL A 106 -1.99 2.28 -3.66
C VAL A 106 -3.27 1.72 -3.05
N LEU A 107 -4.02 0.91 -3.81
CA LEU A 107 -5.37 0.48 -3.41
C LEU A 107 -5.38 -0.67 -2.41
N GLU A 108 -4.47 -1.63 -2.58
CA GLU A 108 -4.46 -2.85 -1.77
C GLU A 108 -3.66 -2.65 -0.48
N PRO A 109 -4.22 -2.98 0.70
CA PRO A 109 -3.54 -2.82 1.99
C PRO A 109 -2.13 -3.44 2.05
N ALA A 110 -1.99 -4.68 1.57
CA ALA A 110 -0.71 -5.37 1.54
C ALA A 110 0.29 -4.73 0.56
N ALA A 111 -0.21 -4.19 -0.56
CA ALA A 111 0.61 -3.47 -1.50
C ALA A 111 1.07 -2.11 -0.95
N ALA A 112 0.24 -1.43 -0.15
CA ALA A 112 0.62 -0.19 0.53
C ALA A 112 1.74 -0.43 1.54
N ALA A 113 1.66 -1.53 2.31
CA ALA A 113 2.74 -1.96 3.19
C ALA A 113 4.03 -2.31 2.42
N LEU A 114 3.93 -3.06 1.33
CA LEU A 114 5.08 -3.38 0.47
C LEU A 114 5.70 -2.11 -0.16
N ALA A 115 4.88 -1.14 -0.57
CA ALA A 115 5.36 0.13 -1.10
C ALA A 115 6.12 0.93 -0.03
N ALA A 116 5.59 1.00 1.20
CA ALA A 116 6.30 1.62 2.33
C ALA A 116 7.62 0.89 2.64
N ALA A 117 7.61 -0.45 2.66
CA ALA A 117 8.82 -1.24 2.86
C ALA A 117 9.88 -0.95 1.78
N LYS A 118 9.48 -0.90 0.51
CA LYS A 118 10.38 -0.58 -0.62
C LYS A 118 11.00 0.81 -0.49
N ILE A 119 10.20 1.82 -0.11
CA ILE A 119 10.68 3.18 0.14
C ILE A 119 11.73 3.18 1.26
N LEU A 120 11.42 2.58 2.41
CA LEU A 120 12.34 2.56 3.56
C LEU A 120 13.62 1.74 3.28
N SER A 121 13.51 0.65 2.50
CA SER A 121 14.65 -0.19 2.10
C SER A 121 15.72 0.52 1.28
N LEU A 122 15.46 1.73 0.78
CA LEU A 122 16.49 2.53 0.12
C LEU A 122 17.65 2.87 1.07
N GLY A 123 17.37 2.97 2.37
CA GLY A 123 18.37 3.17 3.43
C GLY A 123 18.58 1.97 4.36
N ASP A 124 17.94 0.83 4.10
CA ASP A 124 17.98 -0.37 4.95
C ASP A 124 18.16 -1.65 4.11
N ASP A 125 19.39 -2.16 4.08
CA ASP A 125 19.75 -3.36 3.34
C ASP A 125 19.10 -4.63 3.90
N ALA A 126 18.88 -4.71 5.21
CA ALA A 126 18.25 -5.87 5.82
C ALA A 126 16.78 -5.95 5.40
N LEU A 127 16.07 -4.82 5.40
CA LEU A 127 14.72 -4.71 4.88
C LEU A 127 14.66 -5.03 3.38
N ARG A 128 15.65 -4.55 2.60
CA ARG A 128 15.76 -4.89 1.17
C ARG A 128 15.83 -6.40 0.95
N GLN A 129 16.63 -7.13 1.74
CA GLN A 129 16.72 -8.58 1.62
C GLN A 129 15.40 -9.29 1.97
N ARG A 130 14.64 -8.78 2.95
CA ARG A 130 13.30 -9.31 3.27
C ARG A 130 12.34 -9.15 2.10
N ILE A 131 12.37 -8.01 1.41
CA ILE A 131 11.54 -7.76 0.23
C ILE A 131 11.90 -8.72 -0.92
N ILE A 132 13.20 -8.93 -1.17
CA ILE A 132 13.68 -9.88 -2.20
C ILE A 132 13.18 -11.30 -1.88
N ALA A 133 13.32 -11.73 -0.62
CA ALA A 133 12.84 -13.05 -0.19
C ALA A 133 11.32 -13.20 -0.38
N TYR A 134 10.55 -12.19 0.01
CA TYR A 134 9.10 -12.14 -0.20
C TYR A 134 8.73 -12.28 -1.69
N GLN A 135 9.38 -11.53 -2.58
CA GLN A 135 9.11 -11.60 -4.02
C GLN A 135 9.49 -12.96 -4.63
N ASN A 136 10.61 -13.55 -4.20
CA ASN A 136 11.02 -14.87 -4.64
C ASN A 136 10.03 -15.95 -4.21
N ALA A 137 9.51 -15.88 -2.98
CA ALA A 137 8.49 -16.80 -2.49
C ALA A 137 7.19 -16.73 -3.31
N LEU A 138 6.73 -15.51 -3.64
CA LEU A 138 5.56 -15.33 -4.52
C LEU A 138 5.79 -15.91 -5.92
N ASN A 139 6.97 -15.69 -6.50
CA ASN A 139 7.32 -16.26 -7.80
C ASN A 139 7.30 -17.79 -7.76
N ALA A 140 7.94 -18.39 -6.75
CA ALA A 140 7.93 -19.83 -6.56
C ALA A 140 6.51 -20.39 -6.41
N GLN A 141 5.62 -19.69 -5.70
CA GLN A 141 4.21 -20.08 -5.59
C GLN A 141 3.52 -20.11 -6.96
N ILE A 142 3.68 -19.08 -7.77
CA ILE A 142 3.07 -19.00 -9.11
C ILE A 142 3.58 -20.13 -10.01
N ILE A 143 4.89 -20.43 -9.98
CA ILE A 143 5.48 -21.54 -10.77
C ILE A 143 4.90 -22.88 -10.31
N ASN A 144 4.72 -23.07 -9.00
CA ASN A 144 4.12 -24.28 -8.45
C ASN A 144 2.63 -24.41 -8.86
N ASP A 145 1.88 -23.32 -8.82
CA ASP A 145 0.47 -23.28 -9.23
C ASP A 145 0.34 -23.64 -10.73
N ASP A 146 1.20 -23.11 -11.59
CA ASP A 146 1.25 -23.46 -13.03
C ASP A 146 1.58 -24.94 -13.25
N SER A 147 2.57 -25.47 -12.53
CA SER A 147 2.96 -26.88 -12.60
C SER A 147 1.81 -27.81 -12.17
N ALA A 148 0.97 -27.38 -11.22
CA ALA A 148 -0.18 -28.13 -10.73
C ALA A 148 -1.36 -28.18 -11.72
N LEU A 149 -1.40 -27.30 -12.74
CA LEU A 149 -2.45 -27.32 -13.76
C LEU A 149 -2.38 -28.54 -14.68
N GLY A 150 -1.25 -29.27 -14.69
CA GLY A 150 -1.16 -30.58 -15.32
C GLY A 150 -1.56 -30.58 -16.80
N PHE A 151 -0.87 -29.82 -17.64
CA PHE A 151 -0.93 -30.09 -19.08
C PHE A 151 -0.34 -31.48 -19.31
N ALA A 152 -1.21 -32.48 -19.43
CA ALA A 152 -0.85 -33.74 -20.06
C ALA A 152 -0.37 -33.36 -21.46
N ALA A 153 0.94 -33.47 -21.70
CA ALA A 153 1.44 -33.58 -23.05
C ALA A 153 0.73 -34.79 -23.65
N ASP A 154 -0.30 -34.55 -24.45
CA ASP A 154 -0.90 -35.62 -25.23
C ASP A 154 0.18 -36.07 -26.20
N GLY A 155 0.77 -37.22 -25.91
CA GLY A 155 1.71 -37.92 -26.78
C GLY A 155 1.05 -38.42 -28.07
N SER A 156 0.16 -37.62 -28.69
CA SER A 156 -0.52 -37.92 -29.94
C SER A 156 -0.23 -36.86 -31.01
N LEU A 157 1.05 -36.56 -31.21
CA LEU A 157 1.54 -36.40 -32.58
C LEU A 157 1.93 -37.79 -33.11
N GLY A 158 0.91 -38.65 -33.19
CA GLY A 158 0.98 -39.91 -33.91
C GLY A 158 1.28 -39.61 -35.38
N GLU A 159 2.38 -40.20 -35.84
CA GLU A 159 2.64 -40.66 -37.20
C GLU A 159 1.53 -40.30 -38.22
N ARG A 160 1.68 -39.15 -38.88
CA ARG A 160 1.13 -39.03 -40.24
C ARG A 160 2.16 -39.65 -41.17
N THR A 161 1.97 -40.94 -41.38
CA THR A 161 2.63 -41.79 -42.35
C THR A 161 2.78 -41.09 -43.71
N ALA A 162 4.01 -41.14 -44.24
CA ALA A 162 4.25 -41.02 -45.66
C ALA A 162 3.53 -42.17 -46.38
N GLY A 163 2.68 -41.82 -47.34
CA GLY A 163 1.96 -42.73 -48.25
C GLY A 163 1.45 -41.93 -49.43
#